data_AF-A0A4R3QGA5-F1
#
_entry.id   AF-A0A4R3QGA5-F1
#
_cell.length_a   1.000
_cell.length_b   1.000
_cell.length_c   1.000
_cell.angle_alpha   90.00
_cell.angle_beta   90.00
_cell.angle_gamma   90.00
#
_symmetry.space_group_name_H-M   'P 1'
#
loop_
_entity.id
_entity.type
_entity.pdbx_description
1 polymer ?
#
loop_
_entity_poly.entity_id
_entity_poly.type
_entity_poly.pdbx_seq_one_letter_code
_entity_poly.pdbx_strand_id
1 'polypeptide(L)'
;MKRIAASVFRHMETSLYLPVKGFLEKAGYIVKGEVGGCDIVGLSIDDPPVVVICELKLSFNLELILQAVDRAAVSDEVWIAARVSAKGKGREADKRYRDLCRRLGIGMLGISDAGDVGIIVGSVSPMPRSNPKRRSKLMREHQRRRGDPALGGSTRAPVMTAYRQQALGCAAALASGPLRVREIRSSVPDAGKILLSNVYGWFERLDRGVYGLTDAGREALQRWPQPDCRQINSQPGLTLAQQ
;
A
#
# COMPACT_ATOMS: atom_id res chain seq x y z
N MET A 1 18.37 26.79 34.40
CA MET A 1 17.96 25.43 34.81
C MET A 1 16.49 25.09 34.51
N LYS A 2 15.48 25.93 34.83
CA LYS A 2 14.04 25.62 34.60
C LYS A 2 13.66 25.28 33.14
N ARG A 3 14.23 25.95 32.13
CA ARG A 3 13.94 25.68 30.70
C ARG A 3 14.49 24.34 30.19
N ILE A 4 15.58 23.84 30.77
CA ILE A 4 16.20 22.57 30.37
C ILE A 4 15.39 21.40 30.96
N ALA A 5 14.98 21.49 32.22
CA ALA A 5 14.11 20.48 32.85
C ALA A 5 12.76 20.31 32.13
N ALA A 6 12.11 21.40 31.72
CA ALA A 6 10.87 21.37 30.94
C ALA A 6 11.04 20.92 29.47
N SER A 7 12.28 20.86 28.97
CA SER A 7 12.63 20.31 27.66
C SER A 7 12.90 18.80 27.75
N VAL A 8 13.59 18.36 28.80
CA VAL A 8 13.88 16.93 29.06
C VAL A 8 12.62 16.16 29.45
N PHE A 9 11.74 16.74 30.29
CA PHE A 9 10.42 16.17 30.58
C PHE A 9 9.53 16.04 29.33
N ARG A 10 9.83 16.75 28.25
CA ARG A 10 9.04 16.74 27.00
C ARG A 10 9.40 15.56 26.07
N HIS A 11 10.44 14.80 26.41
CA HIS A 11 11.02 13.76 25.55
C HIS A 11 11.03 12.37 26.16
N MET A 12 10.59 12.20 27.41
CA MET A 12 10.48 10.88 28.04
C MET A 12 9.11 10.26 27.77
N GLU A 13 9.07 8.95 27.60
CA GLU A 13 7.83 8.19 27.40
C GLU A 13 6.84 8.39 28.56
N THR A 14 7.36 8.53 29.78
CA THR A 14 6.60 8.88 31.00
C THR A 14 5.84 10.20 30.89
N SER A 15 6.23 11.12 30.00
CA SER A 15 5.53 12.38 29.77
C SER A 15 4.19 12.22 29.05
N LEU A 16 3.99 11.08 28.38
CA LEU A 16 2.75 10.77 27.67
C LEU A 16 1.67 10.22 28.60
N TYR A 17 2.07 9.66 29.75
CA TYR A 17 1.16 9.03 30.70
C TYR A 17 0.09 10.00 31.22
N LEU A 18 0.49 11.17 31.75
CA LEU A 18 -0.44 12.10 32.37
C LEU A 18 -1.50 12.65 31.39
N PRO A 19 -1.13 13.10 30.17
CA PRO A 19 -2.12 13.46 29.14
C PRO A 19 -3.16 12.38 28.87
N VAL A 20 -2.71 11.14 28.63
CA VAL A 20 -3.60 10.04 28.26
C VAL A 20 -4.45 9.60 29.44
N LYS A 21 -3.86 9.55 30.65
CA LYS A 21 -4.59 9.30 31.88
C LYS A 21 -5.74 10.31 32.05
N GLY A 22 -5.44 11.61 31.96
CA GLY A 22 -6.45 12.65 32.10
C GLY A 22 -7.52 12.61 31.00
N PHE A 23 -7.16 12.18 29.78
CA PHE A 23 -8.12 11.95 28.70
C PHE A 23 -9.10 10.81 29.03
N LEU A 24 -8.60 9.66 29.50
CA LEU A 24 -9.42 8.51 29.86
C LEU A 24 -10.25 8.76 31.13
N GLU A 25 -9.70 9.44 32.14
CA GLU A 25 -10.45 9.81 33.35
C GLU A 25 -11.62 10.74 33.04
N LYS A 26 -11.43 11.71 32.12
CA LYS A 26 -12.53 12.55 31.61
C LYS A 26 -13.60 11.78 30.85
N ALA A 27 -13.25 10.61 30.30
CA ALA A 27 -14.19 9.70 29.67
C ALA A 27 -14.90 8.77 30.69
N GLY A 28 -14.61 8.88 31.99
CA GLY A 28 -15.30 8.16 33.06
C GLY A 28 -14.56 6.92 33.58
N TYR A 29 -13.32 6.68 33.14
CA TYR A 29 -12.53 5.53 33.58
C TYR A 29 -11.73 5.84 34.86
N ILE A 30 -11.58 4.83 35.73
CA ILE A 30 -10.60 4.84 36.83
C ILE A 30 -9.28 4.30 36.28
N VAL A 31 -8.26 5.16 36.21
CA VAL A 31 -7.04 4.88 35.43
C VAL A 31 -5.80 4.67 36.31
N LYS A 32 -5.07 3.59 36.03
CA LYS A 32 -3.78 3.25 36.64
C LYS A 32 -2.75 2.91 35.55
N GLY A 33 -1.47 3.16 35.83
CA GLY A 33 -0.36 2.79 34.95
C GLY A 33 0.36 1.54 35.41
N GLU A 34 1.14 0.93 34.52
CA GLU A 34 2.03 -0.21 34.80
C GLU A 34 1.30 -1.42 35.38
N VAL A 35 0.07 -1.69 34.91
CA VAL A 35 -0.75 -2.81 35.39
C VAL A 35 -0.57 -4.00 34.45
N GLY A 36 -0.09 -5.13 34.96
CA GLY A 36 0.06 -6.36 34.16
C GLY A 36 1.00 -6.20 32.94
N GLY A 37 1.95 -5.27 33.02
CA GLY A 37 2.85 -4.93 31.91
C GLY A 37 2.22 -4.06 30.81
N CYS A 38 1.02 -3.51 31.04
CA CYS A 38 0.42 -2.50 30.16
C CYS A 38 0.78 -1.10 30.67
N ASP A 39 1.06 -0.16 29.77
CA ASP A 39 1.41 1.20 30.16
C ASP A 39 0.25 1.90 30.91
N ILE A 40 -0.99 1.75 30.43
CA ILE A 40 -2.20 2.32 31.04
C ILE A 40 -3.36 1.33 30.99
N VAL A 41 -4.06 1.17 32.12
CA VAL A 41 -5.32 0.43 32.23
C VAL A 41 -6.38 1.31 32.89
N GLY A 42 -7.54 1.42 32.25
CA GLY A 42 -8.73 2.10 32.75
C GLY A 42 -9.89 1.12 32.93
N LEU A 43 -10.63 1.24 34.03
CA LEU A 43 -11.84 0.47 34.28
C LEU A 43 -13.05 1.39 34.39
N SER A 44 -14.18 1.02 33.78
CA SER A 44 -15.44 1.71 34.06
C SER A 44 -15.94 1.37 35.48
N ILE A 45 -16.94 2.12 35.95
CA ILE A 45 -17.58 1.86 37.25
C ILE A 45 -18.69 0.80 37.19
N ASP A 46 -18.90 0.19 36.02
CA ASP A 46 -19.94 -0.80 35.78
C ASP A 46 -19.57 -2.18 36.35
N ASP A 47 -20.55 -3.09 36.41
CA ASP A 47 -20.37 -4.49 36.80
C ASP A 47 -21.00 -5.44 35.76
N PRO A 48 -20.20 -6.19 34.97
CA PRO A 48 -18.73 -6.20 34.95
C PRO A 48 -18.15 -4.90 34.36
N PRO A 49 -16.92 -4.49 34.75
CA PRO A 49 -16.31 -3.26 34.26
C PRO A 49 -15.85 -3.40 32.81
N VAL A 50 -15.99 -2.33 32.04
CA VAL A 50 -15.32 -2.20 30.74
C VAL A 50 -13.83 -1.98 30.98
N VAL A 51 -12.99 -2.81 30.35
CA VAL A 51 -11.54 -2.76 30.44
C VAL A 51 -10.96 -2.03 29.22
N VAL A 52 -10.34 -0.88 29.46
CA VAL A 52 -9.62 -0.11 28.44
C VAL A 52 -8.12 -0.20 28.68
N ILE A 53 -7.35 -0.57 27.66
CA ILE A 53 -5.89 -0.59 27.71
C ILE A 53 -5.32 0.43 26.71
N CYS A 54 -4.30 1.17 27.11
CA CYS A 54 -3.58 2.08 26.23
C CYS A 54 -2.07 1.90 26.33
N GLU A 55 -1.43 1.58 25.20
CA GLU A 55 0.03 1.47 25.09
C GLU A 55 0.64 2.77 24.56
N LEU A 56 1.83 3.13 25.03
CA LEU A 56 2.50 4.39 24.76
C LEU A 56 3.80 4.15 23.98
N LYS A 57 4.09 5.02 23.02
CA LYS A 57 5.46 5.23 22.50
C LYS A 57 5.69 6.69 22.19
N LEU A 58 6.94 7.13 22.18
CA LEU A 58 7.30 8.47 21.67
C LEU A 58 6.92 8.69 20.19
N SER A 59 6.86 7.61 19.41
CA SER A 59 6.42 7.65 18.01
C SER A 59 5.61 6.42 17.66
N PHE A 60 4.59 6.59 16.85
CA PHE A 60 3.85 5.49 16.26
C PHE A 60 4.80 4.59 15.47
N ASN A 61 4.87 3.30 15.80
CA ASN A 61 5.73 2.31 15.16
C ASN A 61 5.07 0.91 15.15
N LEU A 62 5.71 -0.06 14.50
CA LEU A 62 5.14 -1.41 14.40
C LEU A 62 5.04 -2.09 15.77
N GLU A 63 6.03 -1.92 16.63
CA GLU A 63 6.06 -2.50 17.97
C GLU A 63 4.84 -2.09 18.79
N LEU A 64 4.48 -0.80 18.77
CA LEU A 64 3.30 -0.29 19.45
C LEU A 64 2.00 -0.95 18.98
N ILE A 65 1.90 -1.29 17.69
CA ILE A 65 0.76 -2.06 17.17
C ILE A 65 0.78 -3.48 17.70
N LEU A 66 1.95 -4.14 17.72
CA LEU A 66 2.06 -5.53 18.19
C LEU A 66 1.68 -5.64 19.67
N GLN A 67 2.16 -4.71 20.51
CA GLN A 67 1.74 -4.62 21.90
C GLN A 67 0.21 -4.50 22.02
N ALA A 68 -0.40 -3.57 21.27
CA ALA A 68 -1.85 -3.41 21.27
C ALA A 68 -2.62 -4.64 20.78
N VAL A 69 -2.10 -5.38 19.80
CA VAL A 69 -2.68 -6.66 19.35
C VAL A 69 -2.66 -7.69 20.48
N ASP A 70 -1.55 -7.78 21.22
CA ASP A 70 -1.46 -8.69 22.37
C ASP A 70 -2.46 -8.31 23.48
N ARG A 71 -2.71 -7.00 23.69
CA ARG A 71 -3.68 -6.51 24.68
C ARG A 71 -5.14 -6.74 24.28
N ALA A 72 -5.46 -6.76 23.00
CA ALA A 72 -6.83 -6.88 22.51
C ALA A 72 -7.55 -8.15 22.99
N ALA A 73 -6.81 -9.22 23.33
CA ALA A 73 -7.39 -10.45 23.85
C ALA A 73 -7.92 -10.35 25.29
N VAL A 74 -7.54 -9.30 26.04
CA VAL A 74 -7.83 -9.15 27.48
C VAL A 74 -8.51 -7.82 27.83
N SER A 75 -9.05 -7.11 26.84
CA SER A 75 -9.67 -5.80 27.00
C SER A 75 -10.86 -5.62 26.07
N ASP A 76 -11.81 -4.77 26.46
CA ASP A 76 -12.94 -4.36 25.61
C ASP A 76 -12.52 -3.29 24.60
N GLU A 77 -11.59 -2.40 24.97
CA GLU A 77 -11.03 -1.40 24.06
C GLU A 77 -9.50 -1.29 24.19
N VAL A 78 -8.81 -1.20 23.05
CA VAL A 78 -7.37 -0.94 23.00
C VAL A 78 -7.07 0.36 22.28
N TRP A 79 -6.18 1.14 22.86
CA TRP A 79 -5.66 2.39 22.31
C TRP A 79 -4.14 2.33 22.20
N ILE A 80 -3.63 3.02 21.19
CA ILE A 80 -2.20 3.34 21.09
C ILE A 80 -2.03 4.85 21.11
N ALA A 81 -1.08 5.35 21.90
CA ALA A 81 -0.82 6.78 21.98
C ALA A 81 0.64 7.11 21.70
N ALA A 82 0.84 8.17 20.92
CA ALA A 82 2.17 8.69 20.64
C ALA A 82 2.15 10.18 20.34
N ARG A 83 3.33 10.81 20.37
CA ARG A 83 3.48 12.22 19.99
C ARG A 83 3.16 12.41 18.52
N VAL A 84 2.45 13.48 18.20
CA VAL A 84 2.22 13.91 16.81
C VAL A 84 3.51 14.50 16.26
N SER A 85 3.86 14.17 15.01
CA SER A 85 5.04 14.76 14.38
C SER A 85 4.83 16.26 14.16
N ALA A 86 5.73 17.09 14.69
CA ALA A 86 5.74 18.53 14.44
C ALA A 86 5.80 18.89 12.94
N LYS A 87 6.29 17.98 12.09
CA LYS A 87 6.41 18.16 10.63
C LYS A 87 5.25 17.51 9.85
N GLY A 88 4.27 16.90 10.52
CA GLY A 88 3.10 16.25 9.88
C GLY A 88 3.45 15.07 8.97
N LYS A 89 4.63 14.47 9.14
CA LYS A 89 5.13 13.36 8.31
C LYS A 89 5.24 12.03 9.07
N GLY A 90 4.69 11.93 10.27
CA GLY A 90 4.73 10.70 11.06
C GLY A 90 3.65 9.69 10.64
N ARG A 91 3.65 8.52 11.28
CA ARG A 91 2.72 7.43 10.94
C ARG A 91 1.25 7.78 11.23
N GLU A 92 0.99 8.76 12.11
CA GLU A 92 -0.34 9.36 12.31
C GLU A 92 -0.93 9.93 11.01
N ALA A 93 -0.08 10.46 10.12
CA ALA A 93 -0.48 11.01 8.83
C ALA A 93 -0.54 9.94 7.71
N ASP A 94 0.06 8.77 7.88
CA ASP A 94 0.00 7.67 6.89
C ASP A 94 -1.37 6.98 6.90
N LYS A 95 -2.08 7.09 5.77
CA LYS A 95 -3.38 6.43 5.57
C LYS A 95 -3.32 4.92 5.79
N ARG A 96 -2.23 4.24 5.40
CA ARG A 96 -2.08 2.79 5.56
C ARG A 96 -2.00 2.39 7.02
N TYR A 97 -1.32 3.19 7.84
CA TYR A 97 -1.19 2.94 9.28
C TYR A 97 -2.53 3.15 10.00
N ARG A 98 -3.24 4.24 9.67
CA ARG A 98 -4.61 4.44 10.19
C ARG A 98 -5.57 3.33 9.75
N ASP A 99 -5.49 2.91 8.49
CA ASP A 99 -6.31 1.81 7.97
C ASP A 99 -5.97 0.46 8.62
N LEU A 100 -4.72 0.22 9.01
CA LEU A 100 -4.32 -0.95 9.77
C LEU A 100 -4.99 -0.94 11.15
N CYS A 101 -4.90 0.17 11.89
CA CYS A 101 -5.55 0.30 13.20
C CYS A 101 -7.07 0.10 13.11
N ARG A 102 -7.74 0.67 12.09
CA ARG A 102 -9.18 0.42 11.83
C ARG A 102 -9.51 -1.05 11.58
N ARG A 103 -8.64 -1.79 10.88
CA ARG A 103 -8.87 -3.22 10.61
C ARG A 103 -8.70 -4.09 11.86
N LEU A 104 -7.86 -3.63 12.79
CA LEU A 104 -7.58 -4.33 14.04
C LEU A 104 -8.51 -3.90 15.20
N GLY A 105 -9.36 -2.88 15.01
CA GLY A 105 -10.17 -2.33 16.09
C GLY A 105 -9.36 -1.56 17.14
N ILE A 106 -8.19 -1.05 16.76
CA ILE A 106 -7.28 -0.33 17.66
C ILE A 106 -7.48 1.17 17.49
N GLY A 107 -7.77 1.86 18.60
CA GLY A 107 -7.85 3.31 18.66
C GLY A 107 -6.47 3.96 18.59
N MET A 108 -6.39 5.18 18.05
CA MET A 108 -5.13 5.94 17.95
C MET A 108 -5.30 7.33 18.57
N LEU A 109 -4.45 7.65 19.54
CA LEU A 109 -4.38 8.95 20.22
C LEU A 109 -3.09 9.68 19.84
N GLY A 110 -3.23 10.90 19.32
CA GLY A 110 -2.12 11.80 19.06
C GLY A 110 -1.94 12.77 20.21
N ILE A 111 -0.71 12.92 20.71
CA ILE A 111 -0.37 13.84 21.79
C ILE A 111 0.42 15.02 21.20
N SER A 112 -0.06 16.25 21.40
CA SER A 112 0.63 17.47 20.97
C SER A 112 1.85 17.77 21.84
N ASP A 113 2.75 18.64 21.38
CA ASP A 113 3.87 19.12 22.21
C ASP A 113 3.45 19.94 23.44
N ALA A 114 2.19 20.38 23.47
CA ALA A 114 1.55 21.04 24.62
C ALA A 114 0.87 20.04 25.58
N GLY A 115 0.78 18.75 25.20
CA GLY A 115 0.14 17.71 26.00
C GLY A 115 -1.34 17.50 25.69
N ASP A 116 -1.86 18.10 24.62
CA ASP A 116 -3.25 17.89 24.21
C ASP A 116 -3.42 16.52 23.54
N VAL A 117 -4.46 15.79 23.92
CA VAL A 117 -4.78 14.47 23.36
C VAL A 117 -5.89 14.61 22.32
N GLY A 118 -5.63 14.12 21.10
CA GLY A 118 -6.61 14.09 20.02
C GLY A 118 -6.81 12.68 19.47
N ILE A 119 -8.06 12.31 19.15
CA ILE A 119 -8.39 11.02 18.52
C ILE A 119 -8.06 11.10 17.02
N ILE A 120 -7.15 10.24 16.56
CA ILE A 120 -6.80 10.08 15.14
C ILE A 120 -7.66 8.97 14.50
N VAL A 121 -7.89 7.89 15.25
CA VAL A 121 -8.75 6.75 14.90
C VAL A 121 -9.49 6.35 16.17
N GLY A 122 -10.81 6.18 16.11
CA GLY A 122 -11.58 5.67 17.27
C GLY A 122 -11.40 4.16 17.42
N SER A 123 -11.47 3.64 18.65
CA SER A 123 -11.43 2.20 18.96
C SER A 123 -12.49 1.41 18.17
N VAL A 124 -13.69 1.98 18.03
CA VAL A 124 -14.74 1.49 17.13
C VAL A 124 -14.79 2.35 15.86
N SER A 125 -14.05 1.93 14.82
CA SER A 125 -14.00 2.64 13.54
C SER A 125 -14.49 1.78 12.36
N PRO A 126 -15.23 2.36 11.39
CA PRO A 126 -15.64 1.63 10.19
C PRO A 126 -14.44 1.04 9.42
N MET A 127 -14.59 -0.18 8.92
CA MET A 127 -13.54 -0.85 8.14
C MET A 127 -13.18 -0.03 6.89
N PRO A 128 -11.89 0.07 6.51
CA PRO A 128 -11.49 0.80 5.31
C PRO A 128 -12.16 0.22 4.06
N ARG A 129 -12.77 1.09 3.24
CA ARG A 129 -13.50 0.72 2.02
C ARG A 129 -12.58 -0.02 1.03
N SER A 130 -13.15 -1.01 0.34
CA SER A 130 -12.48 -1.68 -0.77
C SER A 130 -12.19 -0.70 -1.92
N ASN A 131 -11.26 -1.06 -2.81
CA ASN A 131 -10.94 -0.28 -4.01
C ASN A 131 -11.27 -1.09 -5.28
N PRO A 132 -12.54 -1.08 -5.73
CA PRO A 132 -12.98 -1.82 -6.92
C PRO A 132 -12.20 -1.45 -8.18
N LYS A 133 -11.84 -0.17 -8.34
CA LYS A 133 -11.07 0.30 -9.51
C LYS A 133 -9.69 -0.34 -9.56
N ARG A 134 -8.96 -0.37 -8.43
CA ARG A 134 -7.65 -1.01 -8.33
C ARG A 134 -7.75 -2.52 -8.54
N ARG A 135 -8.78 -3.17 -7.98
CA ARG A 135 -9.07 -4.60 -8.19
C ARG A 135 -9.29 -4.91 -9.68
N SER A 136 -10.17 -4.18 -10.36
CA SER A 136 -10.43 -4.41 -11.78
C SER A 136 -9.21 -4.14 -12.66
N LYS A 137 -8.38 -3.14 -12.31
CA LYS A 137 -7.09 -2.92 -13.02
C LYS A 137 -6.14 -4.09 -12.85
N LEU A 138 -6.01 -4.63 -11.64
CA LEU A 138 -5.20 -5.81 -11.35
C LEU A 138 -5.69 -7.03 -12.15
N MET A 139 -7.00 -7.28 -12.14
CA MET A 139 -7.60 -8.39 -12.90
C MET A 139 -7.34 -8.27 -14.41
N ARG A 140 -7.57 -7.08 -14.99
CA ARG A 140 -7.32 -6.86 -16.43
C ARG A 140 -5.86 -7.03 -16.79
N GLU A 141 -4.95 -6.59 -15.94
CA GLU A 141 -3.52 -6.75 -16.18
C GLU A 141 -3.14 -8.22 -16.17
N HIS A 142 -3.59 -8.98 -15.16
CA HIS A 142 -3.35 -10.42 -15.07
C HIS A 142 -3.92 -11.18 -16.27
N GLN A 143 -5.20 -10.95 -16.61
CA GLN A 143 -5.87 -11.64 -17.74
C GLN A 143 -5.22 -11.35 -19.10
N ARG A 144 -4.65 -10.15 -19.28
CA ARG A 144 -3.98 -9.78 -20.55
C ARG A 144 -2.53 -10.25 -20.59
N ARG A 145 -1.92 -10.53 -19.43
CA ARG A 145 -0.53 -10.97 -19.36
C ARG A 145 -0.45 -12.41 -19.85
N ARG A 146 0.41 -12.65 -20.84
CA ARG A 146 0.66 -13.99 -21.38
C ARG A 146 1.73 -14.70 -20.57
N GLY A 147 1.44 -15.92 -20.13
CA GLY A 147 2.35 -16.74 -19.32
C GLY A 147 2.71 -16.11 -17.97
N ASP A 148 3.70 -16.69 -17.31
CA ASP A 148 4.30 -16.14 -16.10
C ASP A 148 5.77 -15.75 -16.37
N PRO A 149 6.01 -14.54 -16.90
CA PRO A 149 7.31 -14.17 -17.46
C PRO A 149 8.40 -13.90 -16.43
N ALA A 150 8.09 -13.89 -15.13
CA ALA A 150 9.08 -13.63 -14.09
C ALA A 150 8.74 -14.34 -12.78
N LEU A 151 9.64 -15.23 -12.34
CA LEU A 151 9.72 -15.66 -10.95
C LEU A 151 10.06 -14.41 -10.11
N GLY A 152 9.16 -13.96 -9.23
CA GLY A 152 9.24 -12.67 -8.56
C GLY A 152 10.55 -12.37 -7.81
N GLY A 153 10.73 -11.12 -7.37
CA GLY A 153 11.88 -10.71 -6.54
C GLY A 153 13.05 -10.10 -7.30
N SER A 154 13.02 -10.07 -8.64
CA SER A 154 14.03 -9.34 -9.42
C SER A 154 13.81 -7.83 -9.31
N THR A 155 14.77 -7.12 -8.71
CA THR A 155 14.75 -5.65 -8.56
C THR A 155 15.49 -4.92 -9.68
N ARG A 156 16.26 -5.63 -10.51
CA ARG A 156 17.15 -5.04 -11.53
C ARG A 156 16.63 -5.19 -12.96
N ALA A 157 15.69 -6.11 -13.22
CA ALA A 157 15.13 -6.30 -14.55
C ALA A 157 13.77 -5.58 -14.69
N PRO A 158 13.49 -4.94 -15.84
CA PRO A 158 12.16 -4.39 -16.11
C PRO A 158 11.08 -5.49 -16.04
N VAL A 159 10.07 -5.27 -15.20
CA VAL A 159 8.94 -6.22 -15.00
C VAL A 159 8.18 -6.42 -16.30
N MET A 160 8.06 -7.65 -16.81
CA MET A 160 7.25 -7.92 -18.01
C MET A 160 5.75 -7.79 -17.72
N THR A 161 5.14 -6.71 -18.23
CA THR A 161 3.71 -6.41 -18.08
C THR A 161 2.94 -6.75 -19.36
N ALA A 162 1.61 -6.90 -19.26
CA ALA A 162 0.76 -7.07 -20.44
C ALA A 162 0.95 -5.95 -21.48
N TYR A 163 1.15 -4.70 -21.01
CA TYR A 163 1.41 -3.56 -21.91
C TYR A 163 2.73 -3.73 -22.67
N ARG A 164 3.80 -4.16 -22.00
CA ARG A 164 5.10 -4.38 -22.66
C ARG A 164 5.05 -5.56 -23.64
N GLN A 165 4.32 -6.62 -23.32
CA GLN A 165 4.10 -7.72 -24.27
C GLN A 165 3.39 -7.22 -25.53
N GLN A 166 2.38 -6.36 -25.41
CA GLN A 166 1.74 -5.75 -26.57
C GLN A 166 2.67 -4.79 -27.34
N ALA A 167 3.48 -3.99 -26.63
CA ALA A 167 4.47 -3.13 -27.26
C ALA A 167 5.54 -3.93 -28.01
N LEU A 168 6.00 -5.06 -27.45
CA LEU A 168 6.91 -5.96 -28.13
C LEU A 168 6.25 -6.63 -29.34
N GLY A 169 4.95 -6.95 -29.27
CA GLY A 169 4.17 -7.39 -30.42
C GLY A 169 4.12 -6.35 -31.55
N CYS A 170 3.91 -5.06 -31.22
CA CYS A 170 4.01 -3.96 -32.19
C CYS A 170 5.42 -3.84 -32.76
N ALA A 171 6.45 -3.94 -31.92
CA ALA A 171 7.84 -3.86 -32.34
C ALA A 171 8.20 -5.00 -33.29
N ALA A 172 7.78 -6.22 -32.98
CA ALA A 172 7.97 -7.39 -33.83
C ALA A 172 7.28 -7.25 -35.19
N ALA A 173 6.06 -6.68 -35.23
CA ALA A 173 5.38 -6.41 -36.49
C ALA A 173 6.12 -5.38 -37.36
N LEU A 174 6.79 -4.40 -36.75
CA LEU A 174 7.56 -3.36 -37.42
C LEU A 174 9.01 -3.77 -37.73
N ALA A 175 9.45 -4.97 -37.32
CA ALA A 175 10.84 -5.40 -37.47
C ALA A 175 11.27 -5.53 -38.94
N SER A 176 10.34 -5.86 -39.84
CA SER A 176 10.59 -5.99 -41.29
C SER A 176 10.40 -4.69 -42.07
N GLY A 177 9.99 -3.60 -41.42
CA GLY A 177 9.81 -2.29 -42.04
C GLY A 177 8.57 -1.53 -41.55
N PRO A 178 8.39 -0.28 -42.00
CA PRO A 178 7.27 0.55 -41.59
C PRO A 178 5.91 0.00 -42.02
N LEU A 179 4.91 0.07 -41.13
CA LEU A 179 3.54 -0.40 -41.40
C LEU A 179 2.50 0.64 -41.02
N ARG A 180 1.31 0.56 -41.63
CA ARG A 180 0.16 1.34 -41.16
C ARG A 180 -0.39 0.76 -39.86
N VAL A 181 -0.89 1.61 -38.97
CA VAL A 181 -1.52 1.21 -37.70
C VAL A 181 -2.60 0.14 -37.90
N ARG A 182 -3.37 0.21 -38.98
CA ARG A 182 -4.43 -0.76 -39.31
C ARG A 182 -3.90 -2.18 -39.51
N GLU A 183 -2.69 -2.32 -40.02
CA GLU A 183 -2.05 -3.61 -40.31
C GLU A 183 -1.60 -4.27 -39.01
N ILE A 184 -1.01 -3.47 -38.09
CA ILE A 184 -0.55 -3.94 -36.77
C ILE A 184 -1.73 -4.30 -35.86
N ARG A 185 -2.88 -3.62 -36.00
CA ARG A 185 -4.09 -3.89 -35.21
C ARG A 185 -4.65 -5.31 -35.36
N SER A 186 -4.34 -5.98 -36.47
CA SER A 186 -4.77 -7.36 -36.72
C SER A 186 -4.21 -8.34 -35.67
N SER A 187 -2.98 -8.12 -35.20
CA SER A 187 -2.31 -8.95 -34.20
C SER A 187 -2.25 -8.30 -32.82
N VAL A 188 -2.25 -6.96 -32.75
CA VAL A 188 -2.22 -6.18 -31.50
C VAL A 188 -3.34 -5.14 -31.49
N PRO A 189 -4.52 -5.45 -30.90
CA PRO A 189 -5.70 -4.57 -30.97
C PRO A 189 -5.47 -3.14 -30.43
N ASP A 190 -4.67 -3.00 -29.37
CA ASP A 190 -4.35 -1.71 -28.74
C ASP A 190 -3.18 -0.96 -29.44
N ALA A 191 -2.69 -1.44 -30.60
CA ALA A 191 -1.50 -0.91 -31.29
C ALA A 191 -1.54 0.61 -31.50
N GLY A 192 -2.70 1.16 -31.92
CA GLY A 192 -2.81 2.60 -32.15
C GLY A 192 -2.52 3.45 -30.91
N LYS A 193 -2.93 3.01 -29.72
CA LYS A 193 -2.65 3.71 -28.46
C LYS A 193 -1.19 3.55 -28.06
N ILE A 194 -0.64 2.36 -28.25
CA ILE A 194 0.75 2.02 -27.90
C ILE A 194 1.73 2.84 -28.75
N LEU A 195 1.55 2.83 -30.07
CA LEU A 195 2.40 3.55 -31.01
C LEU A 195 2.35 5.06 -30.80
N LEU A 196 1.15 5.62 -30.53
CA LEU A 196 0.98 7.04 -30.27
C LEU A 196 1.60 7.48 -28.94
N SER A 197 1.38 6.72 -27.86
CA SER A 197 1.90 7.07 -26.54
C SER A 197 3.40 6.85 -26.42
N ASN A 198 3.95 5.91 -27.19
CA ASN A 198 5.38 5.61 -27.29
C ASN A 198 6.13 5.61 -25.94
N VAL A 199 5.51 5.03 -24.90
CA VAL A 199 6.00 5.09 -23.51
C VAL A 199 7.47 4.68 -23.35
N TYR A 200 7.97 3.80 -24.22
CA TYR A 200 9.34 3.29 -24.18
C TYR A 200 10.29 3.91 -25.21
N GLY A 201 9.80 4.79 -26.09
CA GLY A 201 10.62 5.38 -27.17
C GLY A 201 10.97 4.39 -28.29
N TRP A 202 10.25 3.28 -28.42
CA TRP A 202 10.54 2.21 -29.39
C TRP A 202 10.07 2.52 -30.82
N PHE A 203 9.15 3.47 -30.96
CA PHE A 203 8.49 3.74 -32.23
C PHE A 203 8.75 5.17 -32.69
N GLU A 204 8.71 5.36 -34.00
CA GLU A 204 8.73 6.68 -34.63
C GLU A 204 7.60 6.79 -35.63
N ARG A 205 7.02 7.99 -35.76
CA ARG A 205 5.96 8.25 -36.73
C ARG A 205 6.60 8.81 -38.00
N LEU A 206 6.52 8.04 -39.08
CA LEU A 206 7.11 8.40 -40.37
C LEU A 206 6.12 9.16 -41.26
N ASP A 207 4.83 8.85 -41.14
CA ASP A 207 3.75 9.54 -41.86
C ASP A 207 2.43 9.45 -41.06
N ARG A 208 1.34 9.99 -41.59
CA ARG A 208 0.00 9.87 -41.02
C ARG A 208 -0.44 8.41 -40.92
N GLY A 209 -0.31 7.87 -39.71
CA GLY A 209 -0.71 6.50 -39.40
C GLY A 209 0.29 5.45 -39.86
N VAL A 210 1.50 5.83 -40.27
CA VAL A 210 2.62 4.94 -40.60
C VAL A 210 3.69 5.10 -39.53
N TYR A 211 4.14 3.98 -38.98
CA TYR A 211 5.15 3.96 -37.92
C TYR A 211 6.31 3.06 -38.32
N GLY A 212 7.50 3.43 -37.85
CA GLY A 212 8.73 2.65 -37.92
C GLY A 212 9.24 2.29 -36.52
N LEU A 213 10.34 1.54 -36.49
CA LEU A 213 11.02 1.12 -35.27
C LEU A 213 12.31 1.92 -35.09
N THR A 214 12.51 2.47 -33.88
CA THR A 214 13.77 3.11 -33.51
C THR A 214 14.84 2.08 -33.16
N ASP A 215 16.09 2.52 -32.97
CA ASP A 215 17.16 1.63 -32.49
C ASP A 215 16.85 1.04 -31.11
N ALA A 216 16.30 1.84 -30.19
CA ALA A 216 15.84 1.36 -28.89
C ALA A 216 14.76 0.26 -29.01
N GLY A 217 13.88 0.36 -30.01
CA GLY A 217 12.89 -0.68 -30.32
C GLY A 217 13.53 -1.97 -30.83
N ARG A 218 14.58 -1.86 -31.67
CA ARG A 218 15.37 -3.01 -32.15
C ARG A 218 16.11 -3.70 -31.01
N GLU A 219 16.76 -2.93 -30.15
CA GLU A 219 17.44 -3.45 -28.95
C GLU A 219 16.47 -4.15 -27.99
N ALA A 220 15.24 -3.61 -27.84
CA ALA A 220 14.23 -4.23 -27.01
C ALA A 220 13.81 -5.63 -27.51
N LEU A 221 13.76 -5.84 -28.83
CA LEU A 221 13.48 -7.15 -29.42
C LEU A 221 14.64 -8.14 -29.21
N GLN A 222 15.89 -7.67 -29.21
CA GLN A 222 17.03 -8.51 -28.86
C GLN A 222 16.99 -8.93 -27.39
N ARG A 223 16.63 -7.98 -26.50
CA ARG A 223 16.51 -8.22 -25.06
C ARG A 223 15.33 -9.12 -24.70
N TRP A 224 14.22 -9.01 -25.42
CA TRP A 224 13.03 -9.84 -25.25
C TRP A 224 12.60 -10.41 -26.61
N PRO A 225 13.24 -11.50 -27.07
CA PRO A 225 12.87 -12.15 -28.31
C PRO A 225 11.39 -12.51 -28.31
N GLN A 226 10.69 -12.14 -29.37
CA GLN A 226 9.28 -12.52 -29.54
C GLN A 226 9.20 -13.88 -30.25
N PRO A 227 8.29 -14.77 -29.85
CA PRO A 227 8.07 -16.02 -30.57
C PRO A 227 7.66 -15.69 -32.01
N ASP A 228 8.18 -16.47 -32.97
CA ASP A 228 7.88 -16.28 -34.39
C ASP A 228 6.35 -16.29 -34.60
N CYS A 229 5.84 -15.17 -35.10
CA CYS A 229 4.41 -14.95 -35.36
C CYS A 229 3.79 -16.00 -36.31
N ARG A 230 4.62 -16.84 -36.96
CA ARG A 230 4.20 -17.91 -37.88
C ARG A 230 3.82 -19.24 -37.21
N GLN A 231 4.14 -19.48 -35.93
CA GLN A 231 3.93 -20.80 -35.28
C GLN A 231 2.76 -20.88 -34.28
N ILE A 232 2.02 -19.79 -34.03
CA ILE A 232 1.01 -19.74 -32.95
C ILE A 232 -0.25 -20.60 -33.24
N ASN A 233 -0.43 -21.14 -34.44
CA ASN A 233 -1.61 -21.93 -34.82
C ASN A 233 -1.54 -23.44 -34.50
N SER A 234 -0.66 -23.89 -33.60
CA SER A 234 -0.51 -25.33 -33.36
C SER A 234 -0.32 -25.73 -31.89
N GLN A 235 -1.30 -25.45 -31.02
CA GLN A 235 -1.53 -26.31 -29.84
C GLN A 235 -3.02 -26.47 -29.53
N PRO A 236 -3.53 -27.71 -29.39
CA PRO A 236 -4.92 -28.00 -28.99
C PRO A 236 -5.16 -27.67 -27.51
N GLY A 237 -6.39 -27.26 -27.20
CA GLY A 237 -6.83 -26.87 -25.87
C GLY A 237 -6.72 -27.99 -24.83
N LEU A 238 -6.20 -27.63 -23.65
CA LEU A 238 -6.30 -28.41 -22.43
C LEU A 238 -7.77 -28.50 -22.01
N THR A 239 -8.30 -29.71 -22.08
CA THR A 239 -9.56 -30.15 -21.50
C THR A 239 -9.51 -30.00 -19.99
N LEU A 240 -10.42 -29.20 -19.43
CA LEU A 240 -10.68 -29.13 -18.00
C LEU A 240 -11.38 -30.43 -17.56
N ALA A 241 -10.66 -31.27 -16.81
CA ALA A 241 -11.27 -32.33 -16.03
C ALA A 241 -11.94 -31.72 -14.79
N GLN A 242 -13.25 -31.87 -14.70
CA GLN A 242 -14.04 -31.64 -13.49
C GLN A 242 -13.87 -32.84 -12.56
N GLN A 243 -13.46 -32.60 -11.31
CA GLN A 243 -13.89 -33.32 -10.10
C GLN A 243 -13.93 -32.32 -8.95
#